data_AF-A0A354R7P3-F1
#
_entry.id   AF-A0A354R7P3-F1
#
_cell.length_a   1.000
_cell.length_b   1.000
_cell.length_c   1.000
_cell.angle_alpha   90.00
_cell.angle_beta   90.00
_cell.angle_gamma   90.00
#
_symmetry.space_group_name_H-M   'P 1'
#
loop_
_entity.id
_entity.type
_entity.pdbx_description
1 polymer ?
#
loop_
_entity_poly.entity_id
_entity_poly.type
_entity_poly.pdbx_seq_one_letter_code
_entity_poly.pdbx_strand_id
1 'polypeptide(L)'
;MKPINLAAIDIGSNGARLLIKRFDGSAKTAADRIEKLLFVRVPLRLGKDVFTLGKVSKERRRMMIQMMKGFKHFLKFYKVTDFRACAT
;
A
#
# COMPACT_ATOMS: atom_id res chain seq x y z
N MET A 1 -24.80 1.40 7.91
CA MET A 1 -23.52 0.79 8.35
C MET A 1 -22.48 1.89 8.42
N LYS A 2 -21.65 1.95 9.48
CA LYS A 2 -20.66 3.03 9.63
C LYS A 2 -19.60 2.95 8.51
N PRO A 3 -19.13 4.09 7.96
CA PRO A 3 -18.08 4.05 6.94
C PRO A 3 -16.81 3.39 7.45
N ILE A 4 -16.19 2.56 6.61
CA ILE A 4 -14.95 1.84 6.92
C ILE A 4 -13.85 2.23 5.93
N ASN A 5 -12.60 2.23 6.41
CA ASN A 5 -11.43 2.47 5.58
C ASN A 5 -10.68 1.16 5.40
N LEU A 6 -10.38 0.80 4.15
CA LEU A 6 -9.62 -0.39 3.77
C LEU A 6 -8.39 0.02 2.99
N ALA A 7 -7.32 -0.79 3.09
CA ALA A 7 -6.10 -0.54 2.34
C ALA A 7 -5.58 -1.76 1.57
N ALA A 8 -4.89 -1.48 0.48
CA ALA A 8 -4.14 -2.47 -0.29
C ALA A 8 -2.69 -2.02 -0.43
N ILE A 9 -1.76 -2.94 -0.15
CA ILE A 9 -0.33 -2.77 -0.37
C ILE A 9 0.09 -3.76 -1.45
N ASP A 10 0.65 -3.25 -2.54
CA ASP A 10 1.13 -4.04 -3.67
C ASP A 10 2.63 -3.80 -3.82
N ILE A 11 3.44 -4.85 -3.72
CA ILE A 11 4.90 -4.77 -3.78
C ILE A 11 5.39 -5.52 -5.03
N GLY A 12 5.66 -4.77 -6.09
CA GLY A 12 6.26 -5.30 -7.31
C GLY A 12 7.78 -5.15 -7.34
N SER A 13 8.41 -5.84 -8.29
CA SER A 13 9.86 -5.78 -8.52
C SER A 13 10.36 -4.37 -8.87
N ASN A 14 9.53 -3.48 -9.43
CA ASN A 14 9.92 -2.11 -9.75
C ASN A 14 9.49 -1.09 -8.69
N GLY A 15 8.32 -1.27 -8.08
CA GLY A 15 7.82 -0.33 -7.09
C GLY A 15 6.68 -0.91 -6.29
N ALA A 16 6.45 -0.29 -5.14
CA ALA A 16 5.36 -0.62 -4.26
C ALA A 16 4.31 0.49 -4.24
N ARG A 17 3.09 0.13 -3.90
CA ARG A 17 1.94 1.02 -3.82
C ARG A 17 1.21 0.81 -2.51
N LEU A 18 0.69 1.90 -1.94
CA LEU A 18 -0.31 1.90 -0.90
C LEU A 18 -1.55 2.62 -1.44
N LEU A 19 -2.68 1.94 -1.44
CA LEU A 19 -3.99 2.48 -1.77
C LEU A 19 -4.88 2.41 -0.54
N ILE A 20 -5.52 3.51 -0.15
CA ILE A 20 -6.53 3.56 0.91
C ILE A 20 -7.84 4.06 0.31
N LYS A 21 -8.92 3.33 0.57
CA LYS A 21 -10.27 3.69 0.15
C LYS A 21 -11.23 3.66 1.33
N ARG A 22 -12.17 4.60 1.34
CA ARG A 22 -13.32 4.62 2.24
C ARG A 22 -14.52 4.00 1.57
N PHE A 23 -15.26 3.20 2.31
CA PHE A 23 -16.48 2.55 1.89
C PHE A 23 -17.62 3.00 2.79
N ASP A 24 -18.65 3.59 2.19
CA ASP A 24 -19.87 3.99 2.90
C ASP A 24 -21.06 3.15 2.44
N GLY A 25 -21.42 2.15 3.26
CA GLY A 25 -22.56 1.28 2.99
C GLY A 25 -23.94 1.97 3.11
N SER A 26 -24.00 3.21 3.59
CA SER A 26 -25.22 4.02 3.65
C SER A 26 -25.35 5.06 2.54
N ALA A 27 -24.36 5.13 1.63
CA ALA A 27 -24.41 6.04 0.48
C ALA A 27 -25.61 5.76 -0.43
N LYS A 28 -26.31 6.83 -0.82
CA LYS A 28 -27.48 6.77 -1.72
C LYS A 28 -27.11 6.47 -3.17
N THR A 29 -25.92 6.90 -3.60
CA THR A 29 -25.43 6.68 -4.96
C THR A 29 -24.26 5.70 -4.97
N ALA A 30 -24.06 5.04 -6.10
CA ALA A 30 -22.91 4.16 -6.28
C ALA A 30 -21.58 4.95 -6.29
N ALA A 31 -21.59 6.20 -6.75
CA ALA A 31 -20.41 7.06 -6.81
C ALA A 31 -19.90 7.45 -5.41
N ASP A 32 -20.82 7.72 -4.48
CA ASP A 32 -20.49 8.10 -3.10
C ASP A 32 -20.14 6.90 -2.21
N ARG A 33 -20.36 5.67 -2.71
CA ARG A 33 -20.10 4.44 -1.94
C ARG A 33 -18.61 4.19 -1.74
N ILE A 34 -17.75 4.66 -2.64
CA ILE A 34 -16.30 4.42 -2.60
C ILE A 34 -15.53 5.70 -2.85
N GLU A 35 -14.78 6.15 -1.86
CA GLU A 35 -13.91 7.33 -1.95
C GLU A 35 -12.44 6.91 -1.88
N LYS A 36 -11.59 7.47 -2.75
CA LYS A 36 -10.13 7.25 -2.70
C LYS A 36 -9.51 8.28 -1.75
N LEU A 37 -9.03 7.81 -0.60
CA LEU A 37 -8.41 8.67 0.42
C LEU A 37 -6.92 8.90 0.17
N LEU A 38 -6.19 7.87 -0.25
CA LEU A 38 -4.74 7.95 -0.44
C LEU A 38 -4.28 7.01 -1.54
N PHE A 39 -3.33 7.47 -2.37
CA PHE A 39 -2.59 6.62 -3.29
C PHE A 39 -1.12 7.04 -3.34
N VAL A 40 -0.24 6.22 -2.77
CA VAL A 40 1.21 6.46 -2.71
C VAL A 40 1.94 5.41 -3.52
N ARG A 41 2.94 5.84 -4.30
CA ARG A 41 3.86 4.96 -5.01
C ARG A 41 5.29 5.20 -4.52
N VAL A 42 5.98 4.12 -4.17
CA VAL A 42 7.38 4.14 -3.75
C VAL A 42 8.22 3.36 -4.78
N PRO A 43 9.21 4.00 -5.43
CA PRO A 43 10.10 3.29 -6.34
C PRO A 43 11.06 2.39 -5.54
N LEU A 44 11.01 1.07 -5.79
CA LEU A 44 11.86 0.10 -5.09
C LEU A 44 12.98 -0.45 -5.98
N ARG A 45 12.72 -0.68 -7.28
CA ARG A 45 13.64 -1.27 -8.27
C ARG A 45 14.36 -2.55 -7.77
N LEU A 46 13.65 -3.40 -7.02
CA LEU A 46 14.13 -4.71 -6.54
C LEU A 46 14.59 -5.61 -7.68
N GLY A 47 13.93 -5.53 -8.84
CA GLY A 47 14.24 -6.35 -10.01
C GLY A 47 15.69 -6.18 -10.46
N LYS A 48 16.25 -4.95 -10.42
CA LYS A 48 17.65 -4.71 -10.82
C LYS A 48 18.61 -5.56 -10.00
N ASP A 49 18.42 -5.59 -8.69
CA ASP A 49 19.26 -6.37 -7.78
C ASP A 49 19.08 -7.87 -8.00
N VAL A 50 17.83 -8.34 -8.18
CA VAL A 50 17.57 -9.76 -8.39
C VAL A 50 18.14 -10.24 -9.73
N PHE A 51 18.00 -9.46 -10.80
CA PHE A 51 18.57 -9.79 -12.11
C PHE A 51 20.11 -9.82 -12.10
N THR A 52 20.77 -8.92 -11.35
CA THR A 52 22.24 -8.85 -11.33
C THR A 52 22.89 -9.73 -10.26
N LEU A 53 22.28 -9.85 -9.08
CA LEU A 53 22.88 -10.47 -7.89
C LEU A 53 22.19 -11.79 -7.47
N GLY A 54 21.07 -12.15 -8.10
CA GLY A 54 20.23 -13.28 -7.68
C GLY A 54 19.52 -13.07 -6.33
N LYS A 55 19.63 -11.88 -5.72
CA LYS A 55 19.06 -11.57 -4.40
C LYS A 55 18.80 -10.07 -4.23
N VAL A 56 17.86 -9.73 -3.36
CA VAL A 56 17.63 -8.35 -2.93
C VAL A 56 18.82 -7.87 -2.09
N SER A 57 19.44 -6.74 -2.44
CA SER A 57 20.57 -6.20 -1.70
C SER A 57 20.19 -5.75 -0.28
N LYS A 58 21.22 -5.60 0.58
CA LYS A 58 21.03 -5.06 1.94
C LYS A 58 20.42 -3.65 1.93
N GLU A 59 20.80 -2.83 0.96
CA GLU A 59 20.28 -1.46 0.80
C GLU A 59 18.79 -1.48 0.46
N ARG A 60 18.39 -2.26 -0.55
CA ARG A 60 16.98 -2.38 -0.94
C ARG A 60 16.12 -2.97 0.17
N ARG A 61 16.65 -3.96 0.90
CA ARG A 61 15.97 -4.50 2.09
C ARG A 61 15.72 -3.42 3.15
N ARG A 62 16.72 -2.59 3.46
CA ARG A 62 16.56 -1.46 4.40
C ARG A 62 15.51 -0.47 3.91
N MET A 63 15.53 -0.11 2.63
CA MET A 63 14.54 0.79 2.04
C MET A 63 13.11 0.22 2.12
N MET A 64 12.92 -1.07 1.83
CA MET A 64 11.61 -1.74 1.99
C MET A 64 11.12 -1.69 3.44
N ILE A 65 12.01 -1.92 4.42
CA ILE A 65 11.64 -1.84 5.84
C ILE A 65 11.17 -0.42 6.20
N GLN A 66 11.88 0.63 5.76
CA GLN A 66 11.48 2.01 6.01
C GLN A 66 10.15 2.36 5.33
N MET A 67 9.95 1.90 4.10
CA MET A 67 8.68 2.05 3.40
C MET A 67 7.53 1.41 4.17
N MET A 68 7.67 0.16 4.63
CA MET A 68 6.63 -0.54 5.36
C MET A 68 6.30 0.12 6.70
N LYS A 69 7.30 0.70 7.39
CA LYS A 69 7.08 1.54 8.57
C LYS A 69 6.26 2.79 8.22
N GLY A 70 6.61 3.49 7.14
CA GLY A 70 5.85 4.63 6.62
C GLY A 70 4.39 4.26 6.30
N PHE A 71 4.17 3.14 5.61
CA PHE A 71 2.83 2.65 5.32
C PHE A 71 2.04 2.36 6.60
N LYS A 72 2.66 1.75 7.62
CA LYS A 72 2.01 1.56 8.94
C LYS A 72 1.54 2.87 9.57
N HIS A 73 2.27 3.98 9.39
CA HIS A 73 1.83 5.29 9.87
C HIS A 73 0.62 5.80 9.09
N PHE A 74 0.61 5.67 7.76
CA PHE A 74 -0.58 6.01 6.97
C PHE A 74 -1.80 5.18 7.36
N LEU A 75 -1.67 3.86 7.54
CA LEU A 75 -2.78 3.01 7.98
C LEU A 75 -3.38 3.51 9.31
N LYS A 76 -2.54 3.95 10.25
CA LYS A 76 -2.98 4.53 11.53
C LYS A 76 -3.67 5.89 11.35
N PHE A 77 -3.07 6.82 10.60
CA PHE A 77 -3.63 8.15 10.39
C PHE A 77 -5.00 8.10 9.74
N TYR A 78 -5.17 7.21 8.76
CA TYR A 78 -6.42 7.02 8.05
C TYR A 78 -7.37 6.04 8.76
N LYS A 79 -7.06 5.58 9.98
CA LYS A 79 -7.91 4.66 10.76
C LYS A 79 -8.37 3.45 9.92
N VAL A 80 -7.44 2.86 9.18
CA VAL A 80 -7.71 1.69 8.34
C VAL A 80 -8.12 0.52 9.23
N THR A 81 -9.27 -0.06 8.93
CA THR A 81 -9.87 -1.18 9.67
C THR A 81 -9.24 -2.52 9.30
N ASP A 82 -8.94 -2.71 8.02
CA ASP A 82 -8.28 -3.90 7.51
C ASP A 82 -7.47 -3.59 6.25
N PHE A 83 -6.42 -4.38 6.00
CA PHE A 83 -5.58 -4.24 4.83
C PHE A 83 -5.01 -5.57 4.35
N ARG A 84 -4.74 -5.65 3.05
CA ARG A 84 -4.01 -6.77 2.45
C ARG A 84 -2.71 -6.28 1.83
N ALA A 85 -1.61 -6.96 2.13
CA ALA A 85 -0.32 -6.75 1.49
C ALA A 85 0.07 -7.95 0.64
N CYS A 86 0.42 -7.72 -0.62
CA CYS A 86 0.86 -8.75 -1.56
C CYS A 86 2.23 -8.37 -2.14
N ALA A 87 3.03 -9.38 -2.48
CA ALA A 87 4.30 -9.23 -3.18
C ALA A 87 4.39 -10.25 -4.32
N THR A 88 5.08 -9.89 -5.41
CA THR A 88 5.30 -10.71 -6.61
C THR A 88 6.78 -10.95 -6.87
#